data_AF-I2IZ39-F1
#
_entry.id   AF-I2IZ39-F1
#
_cell.length_a   1.000
_cell.length_b   1.000
_cell.length_c   1.000
_cell.angle_alpha   90.00
_cell.angle_beta   90.00
_cell.angle_gamma   90.00
#
_symmetry.space_group_name_H-M   'P 1'
#
loop_
_entity.id
_entity.type
_entity.pdbx_description
1 polymer ?
#
loop_
_entity_poly.entity_id
_entity_poly.type
_entity_poly.pdbx_seq_one_letter_code
_entity_poly.pdbx_strand_id
1 'polypeptide(L)'
;MTNLKKELTDSLTELIEFLSEYKEQHNVKCFIETLKNMIAIIETIENPELPIECIEQIRKMYKSMFFPRDGLSDFYIMDSDYAYMKRRNDQFSLLLKRIDSLLKD
;
A
#
# COMPACT_ATOMS: atom_id res chain seq x y z
N MET A 1 -12.75 16.22 10.82
CA MET A 1 -12.15 15.99 9.51
C MET A 1 -10.82 15.31 9.73
N THR A 2 -10.74 14.04 9.39
CA THR A 2 -9.48 13.31 9.31
C THR A 2 -8.65 13.89 8.15
N ASN A 3 -7.36 14.11 8.37
CA ASN A 3 -6.46 14.67 7.38
C ASN A 3 -6.12 13.55 6.38
N LEU A 4 -6.82 13.50 5.24
CA LEU A 4 -6.66 12.48 4.20
C LEU A 4 -5.18 12.28 3.82
N LYS A 5 -4.44 13.38 3.62
CA LYS A 5 -3.01 13.34 3.31
C LYS A 5 -2.24 12.54 4.36
N LYS A 6 -2.44 12.87 5.65
CA LYS A 6 -1.77 12.16 6.75
C LYS A 6 -2.16 10.69 6.80
N GLU A 7 -3.46 10.38 6.73
CA GLU A 7 -3.93 9.00 6.84
C GLU A 7 -3.45 8.11 5.69
N LEU A 8 -3.38 8.68 4.49
CA LEU A 8 -2.85 7.98 3.32
C LEU A 8 -1.35 7.75 3.47
N THR A 9 -0.56 8.76 3.87
CA THR A 9 0.88 8.61 4.11
C THR A 9 1.17 7.58 5.20
N ASP A 10 0.42 7.62 6.31
CA ASP A 10 0.57 6.66 7.41
C ASP A 10 0.26 5.23 6.92
N SER A 11 -0.84 5.05 6.19
CA SER A 11 -1.24 3.72 5.65
C SER A 11 -0.24 3.17 4.62
N LEU A 12 0.31 4.04 3.76
CA LEU A 12 1.36 3.66 2.81
C LEU A 12 2.66 3.26 3.53
N THR A 13 3.00 3.97 4.61
CA THR A 13 4.16 3.67 5.45
C THR A 13 4.00 2.32 6.16
N GLU A 14 2.85 2.08 6.78
CA GLU A 14 2.51 0.80 7.41
C GLU A 14 2.61 -0.37 6.40
N LEU A 15 2.17 -0.18 5.16
CA LEU A 15 2.31 -1.18 4.10
C LEU A 15 3.77 -1.41 3.71
N ILE A 16 4.59 -0.37 3.61
CA ILE A 16 6.04 -0.50 3.35
C ILE A 16 6.71 -1.31 4.47
N GLU A 17 6.41 -1.02 5.73
CA GLU A 17 6.96 -1.74 6.88
C GLU A 17 6.60 -3.23 6.82
N PHE A 18 5.32 -3.53 6.57
CA PHE A 18 4.85 -4.91 6.41
C PHE A 18 5.58 -5.65 5.27
N LEU A 19 5.69 -5.02 4.10
CA LEU A 19 6.37 -5.61 2.94
C LEU A 19 7.88 -5.77 3.15
N SER A 20 8.50 -4.91 3.98
CA SER A 20 9.94 -4.95 4.24
C SER A 20 10.40 -6.23 4.94
N GLU A 21 9.51 -6.89 5.69
CA GLU A 21 9.75 -8.21 6.28
C GLU A 21 9.98 -9.30 5.21
N TYR A 22 9.50 -9.07 3.99
CA TYR A 22 9.53 -10.03 2.88
C TYR A 22 10.30 -9.48 1.66
N LYS A 23 11.19 -8.51 1.87
CA LYS A 23 11.95 -7.82 0.81
C LYS A 23 12.74 -8.71 -0.15
N GLU A 24 12.98 -9.97 0.23
CA GLU A 24 13.67 -10.96 -0.60
C GLU A 24 12.73 -11.68 -1.59
N GLN A 25 11.41 -11.57 -1.39
CA GLN A 25 10.43 -12.11 -2.34
C GLN A 25 10.42 -11.30 -3.64
N HIS A 26 10.02 -11.97 -4.72
CA HIS A 26 9.92 -11.38 -6.05
C HIS A 26 9.02 -10.14 -6.04
N ASN A 27 9.40 -9.09 -6.78
CA ASN A 27 8.67 -7.82 -6.93
C ASN A 27 8.47 -6.96 -5.67
N VAL A 28 8.74 -7.44 -4.46
CA VAL A 28 8.54 -6.66 -3.22
C VAL A 28 9.36 -5.37 -3.20
N LYS A 29 10.61 -5.40 -3.67
CA LYS A 29 11.44 -4.19 -3.77
C LYS A 29 10.80 -3.14 -4.68
N CYS A 30 10.30 -3.56 -5.84
CA CYS A 30 9.59 -2.70 -6.79
C CYS A 30 8.30 -2.13 -6.18
N PHE A 31 7.56 -2.93 -5.42
CA PHE A 31 6.37 -2.48 -4.70
C PHE A 31 6.70 -1.43 -3.64
N ILE A 32 7.72 -1.68 -2.81
CA ILE A 32 8.19 -0.72 -1.81
C ILE A 32 8.63 0.60 -2.48
N GLU A 33 9.36 0.54 -3.59
CA GLU A 33 9.75 1.73 -4.36
C GLU A 33 8.54 2.48 -4.91
N THR A 34 7.55 1.76 -5.42
CA THR A 34 6.28 2.33 -5.92
C THR A 34 5.53 3.05 -4.80
N LEU A 35 5.44 2.48 -3.60
CA LEU A 35 4.83 3.10 -2.43
C LEU A 35 5.61 4.33 -1.95
N LYS A 36 6.96 4.28 -1.94
CA LYS A 36 7.80 5.43 -1.62
C LYS A 36 7.60 6.58 -2.60
N ASN A 37 7.46 6.28 -3.89
CA ASN A 37 7.16 7.29 -4.90
C ASN A 37 5.78 7.94 -4.66
N MET A 38 4.78 7.18 -4.22
CA MET A 38 3.48 7.75 -3.82
C MET A 38 3.62 8.72 -2.66
N ILE A 39 4.35 8.33 -1.61
CA ILE A 39 4.60 9.19 -0.44
C ILE A 39 5.31 10.47 -0.87
N ALA A 40 6.35 10.37 -1.70
CA ALA A 40 7.07 11.53 -2.19
C ALA A 40 6.16 12.51 -2.96
N ILE A 41 5.28 12.01 -3.84
CA ILE A 41 4.28 12.82 -4.54
C ILE A 41 3.36 13.53 -3.54
N ILE A 42 2.82 12.81 -2.56
CA ILE A 42 1.93 13.35 -1.52
C ILE A 42 2.64 14.44 -0.71
N GLU A 43 3.91 14.24 -0.36
CA GLU A 43 4.72 15.17 0.42
C GLU A 43 4.98 16.48 -0.33
N THR A 44 5.08 16.47 -1.66
CA THR A 44 5.25 17.69 -2.46
C THR A 44 4.07 18.67 -2.39
N ILE A 45 2.88 18.19 -1.98
CA ILE A 45 1.68 19.03 -1.87
C ILE A 45 1.67 19.73 -0.51
N GLU A 46 1.88 21.04 -0.45
CA GLU A 46 1.88 21.77 0.83
C GLU A 46 0.50 21.78 1.52
N ASN A 47 -0.58 21.74 0.74
CA ASN A 47 -1.94 21.74 1.26
C ASN A 47 -2.28 20.41 1.98
N PRO A 48 -2.94 20.44 3.15
CA PRO A 48 -3.48 19.22 3.77
C PRO A 48 -4.51 18.48 2.90
N GLU A 49 -5.21 19.18 2.01
CA GLU A 49 -6.12 18.58 1.05
C GLU A 49 -5.38 18.19 -0.24
N LEU A 50 -5.52 16.93 -0.65
CA LEU A 50 -4.91 16.43 -1.87
C LEU A 50 -5.73 16.85 -3.10
N PRO A 51 -5.11 17.45 -4.13
CA PRO A 51 -5.78 17.69 -5.40
C PRO A 51 -6.30 16.38 -6.02
N ILE A 52 -7.45 16.45 -6.69
CA ILE A 52 -8.07 15.28 -7.34
C ILE A 52 -7.10 14.60 -8.32
N GLU A 53 -6.35 15.38 -9.11
CA GLU A 53 -5.34 14.86 -10.03
C GLU A 53 -4.25 14.05 -9.32
N CYS A 54 -3.83 14.49 -8.13
CA CYS A 54 -2.89 13.75 -7.30
C CYS A 54 -3.51 12.43 -6.82
N ILE A 55 -4.75 12.45 -6.32
CA ILE A 55 -5.45 11.23 -5.87
C ILE A 55 -5.57 10.23 -7.03
N GLU A 56 -5.92 10.69 -8.23
CA GLU A 56 -5.99 9.83 -9.42
C GLU A 56 -4.64 9.24 -9.80
N GLN A 57 -3.56 10.02 -9.71
CA GLN A 57 -2.20 9.53 -9.95
C GLN A 57 -1.81 8.45 -8.95
N ILE A 58 -2.00 8.70 -7.65
CA ILE A 58 -1.71 7.71 -6.60
C ILE A 58 -2.57 6.46 -6.80
N ARG A 59 -3.87 6.61 -7.11
CA ARG A 59 -4.78 5.50 -7.39
C ARG A 59 -4.32 4.65 -8.57
N LYS A 60 -3.83 5.26 -9.66
CA LYS A 60 -3.27 4.52 -10.81
C LYS A 60 -2.02 3.74 -10.44
N MET A 61 -1.09 4.36 -9.71
CA MET A 61 0.11 3.69 -9.21
C MET A 61 -0.25 2.52 -8.30
N TYR A 62 -1.20 2.71 -7.38
CA TYR A 62 -1.62 1.68 -6.42
C TYR A 62 -2.26 0.48 -7.15
N LYS A 63 -3.17 0.73 -8.09
CA LYS A 63 -3.78 -0.33 -8.89
C LYS A 63 -2.77 -1.10 -9.75
N SER A 64 -1.71 -0.44 -10.20
CA SER A 64 -0.63 -1.11 -10.96
C SER A 64 0.11 -2.18 -10.15
N MET A 65 -0.03 -2.18 -8.82
CA MET A 65 0.60 -3.18 -7.97
C MET A 65 -0.16 -4.53 -7.95
N PHE A 66 -1.37 -4.62 -8.51
CA PHE A 66 -2.24 -5.82 -8.43
C PHE A 66 -2.32 -6.63 -9.72
N PHE A 67 -1.19 -6.83 -10.41
CA PHE A 67 -1.17 -7.67 -11.61
C PHE A 67 -1.54 -9.14 -11.30
N PRO A 68 -2.28 -9.84 -12.18
CA PRO A 68 -2.83 -11.18 -11.90
C PRO A 68 -1.82 -12.32 -11.71
N ARG A 69 -0.53 -12.13 -11.97
CA ARG A 69 0.50 -13.19 -11.87
C ARG A 69 1.79 -12.77 -11.16
N ASP A 70 1.91 -11.49 -10.84
CA ASP A 70 3.15 -10.86 -10.41
C ASP A 70 2.89 -9.69 -9.45
N GLY A 71 1.65 -9.54 -8.95
CA GLY A 71 1.19 -8.41 -8.13
C GLY A 71 1.13 -8.71 -6.64
N LEU A 72 0.76 -7.71 -5.85
CA LEU A 72 0.39 -7.85 -4.43
C LEU A 72 -0.74 -8.87 -4.21
N SER A 73 -1.54 -9.15 -5.24
CA SER A 73 -2.56 -10.20 -5.22
C SER A 73 -1.99 -11.59 -4.89
N ASP A 74 -0.75 -11.87 -5.29
CA ASP A 74 -0.08 -13.17 -5.07
C ASP A 74 0.76 -13.19 -3.78
N PHE A 75 0.80 -12.07 -3.04
CA PHE A 75 1.66 -11.90 -1.87
C PHE A 75 1.14 -12.62 -0.60
N TYR A 76 0.10 -13.45 -0.71
CA TYR A 76 -0.40 -14.20 0.44
C TYR A 76 0.73 -15.06 1.03
N ILE A 77 1.03 -14.80 2.30
CA ILE A 77 2.05 -15.51 3.05
C ILE A 77 1.59 -16.95 3.17
N MET A 78 2.48 -17.87 2.79
CA MET A 78 2.30 -19.30 2.93
C MET A 78 3.23 -19.77 4.06
N ASP A 79 2.66 -20.34 5.12
CA ASP A 79 3.43 -20.86 6.26
C ASP A 79 2.82 -22.18 6.75
N SER A 80 3.66 -23.02 7.37
CA SER A 80 3.24 -24.24 8.04
C SER A 80 2.37 -23.98 9.29
N ASP A 81 2.60 -22.86 9.98
CA ASP A 81 1.75 -22.41 11.08
C ASP A 81 0.54 -21.65 10.52
N TYR A 82 -0.61 -22.33 10.51
CA TYR A 82 -1.88 -21.78 10.06
C TYR A 82 -2.29 -20.51 10.80
N ALA A 83 -2.06 -20.44 12.12
CA ALA A 83 -2.46 -19.29 12.92
C ALA A 83 -1.61 -18.06 12.60
N TYR A 84 -0.31 -18.26 12.40
CA TYR A 84 0.60 -17.21 11.95
C TYR A 84 0.25 -16.73 10.54
N MET A 85 0.12 -17.66 9.60
CA MET A 85 -0.27 -17.40 8.20
C MET A 85 -1.54 -16.56 8.13
N LYS A 86 -2.60 -17.01 8.82
CA LYS A 86 -3.89 -16.33 8.84
C LYS A 86 -3.76 -14.90 9.38
N ARG A 87 -3.09 -14.73 10.53
CA ARG A 87 -2.92 -13.41 11.16
C ARG A 87 -2.24 -12.42 10.22
N ARG A 88 -1.17 -12.85 9.54
CA ARG A 88 -0.40 -11.97 8.65
C ARG A 88 -1.17 -11.64 7.38
N ASN A 89 -1.87 -12.60 6.79
CA ASN A 89 -2.72 -12.35 5.61
C ASN A 89 -3.95 -11.49 5.92
N ASP A 90 -4.51 -11.62 7.12
CA ASP A 90 -5.57 -10.74 7.63
C ASP A 90 -5.04 -9.31 7.81
N GLN A 91 -3.85 -9.14 8.41
CA GLN A 91 -3.19 -7.85 8.56
C GLN A 91 -2.93 -7.19 7.20
N PHE A 92 -2.36 -7.94 6.24
CA PHE A 92 -2.13 -7.47 4.89
C PHE A 92 -3.43 -6.99 4.23
N SER A 93 -4.48 -7.81 4.29
CA SER A 93 -5.79 -7.48 3.72
C SER A 93 -6.40 -6.22 4.32
N LEU A 94 -6.18 -5.96 5.62
CA LEU A 94 -6.66 -4.76 6.29
C LEU A 94 -5.93 -3.50 5.80
N LEU A 95 -4.61 -3.57 5.63
CA LEU A 95 -3.80 -2.46 5.11
C LEU A 95 -4.27 -2.07 3.70
N LEU A 96 -4.46 -3.05 2.82
CA LEU A 96 -4.94 -2.82 1.46
C LEU A 96 -6.34 -2.21 1.43
N LYS A 97 -7.26 -2.73 2.26
CA LYS A 97 -8.63 -2.19 2.36
C LYS A 97 -8.65 -0.75 2.83
N ARG A 98 -7.78 -0.37 3.77
CA ARG A 98 -7.66 0.99 4.29
C ARG A 98 -7.19 1.96 3.20
N ILE A 99 -6.15 1.57 2.44
CA ILE A 99 -5.67 2.37 1.31
C ILE A 99 -6.76 2.46 0.23
N ASP A 100 -7.43 1.36 -0.08
CA ASP A 100 -8.54 1.33 -1.03
C ASP A 100 -9.69 2.27 -0.65
N SER A 101 -10.05 2.37 0.64
CA SER A 101 -11.09 3.31 1.07
C SER A 101 -10.64 4.75 0.92
N LEU A 102 -9.41 5.07 1.34
CA LEU A 102 -8.86 6.43 1.26
C LEU A 102 -8.71 6.90 -0.19
N LEU A 103 -8.50 5.98 -1.13
CA LEU A 103 -8.38 6.27 -2.56
C LEU A 103 -9.70 6.14 -3.32
N LYS A 104 -10.83 5.74 -2.72
CA LYS A 104 -12.13 5.65 -3.43
C LYS A 104 -12.94 6.93 -3.35
N ASP A 105 -12.73 7.70 -2.29
CA ASP A 105 -13.29 9.04 -2.11
C ASP A 105 -12.57 10.09 -3.00
#